data_AF-X0ZJ78-F1
#
_entry.id   AF-X0ZJ78-F1
#
_cell.length_a   1.000
_cell.length_b   1.000
_cell.length_c   1.000
_cell.angle_alpha   90.00
_cell.angle_beta   90.00
_cell.angle_gamma   90.00
#
_symmetry.space_group_name_H-M   'P 1'
#
loop_
_entity.id
_entity.type
_entity.pdbx_description
1 polymer ?
#
loop_
_entity_poly.entity_id
_entity_poly.type
_entity_poly.pdbx_seq_one_letter_code
_entity_poly.pdbx_strand_id
1 'polypeptide(L)'
;MAYTEDWPQAQGSNRDNKSAETELLDKWPEGGPELLWTFRNSGVGYSGPAVVGDCVYIMGGRNGLTELLAINATSGKLRWSKTVSHKIFDFEGNSWGAGPRATPTVTDGMVYALAGDGELAAFDTEGEFCWHVNMVSDLGGSVSIVDAGEPETYGWGYCWSPLVDN
;
A
#
# COMPACT_ATOMS: atom_id res chain seq x y z
N MET A 1 -23.19 -1.89 -17.97
CA MET A 1 -22.18 -2.55 -17.10
C MET A 1 -21.37 -1.41 -16.54
N ALA A 2 -21.13 -1.40 -15.23
CA ALA A 2 -20.41 -0.30 -14.60
C ALA A 2 -19.10 0.01 -15.35
N TYR A 3 -18.86 1.30 -15.58
CA TYR A 3 -17.56 1.78 -16.03
C TYR A 3 -16.60 1.64 -14.85
N THR A 4 -15.47 0.98 -15.06
CA THR A 4 -14.44 0.79 -14.05
C THR A 4 -13.23 1.65 -14.41
N GLU A 5 -12.77 2.45 -13.46
CA GLU A 5 -11.54 3.25 -13.62
C GLU A 5 -10.40 2.71 -12.77
N ASP A 6 -9.18 3.02 -13.18
CA ASP A 6 -8.02 2.75 -12.34
C ASP A 6 -8.00 3.70 -11.12
N TRP A 7 -7.54 3.16 -10.00
CA TRP A 7 -7.25 3.88 -8.76
C TRP A 7 -5.75 3.75 -8.43
N PRO A 8 -4.86 4.38 -9.22
CA PRO A 8 -3.43 4.04 -9.23
C PRO A 8 -2.64 4.48 -7.99
N GLN A 9 -3.20 5.36 -7.16
CA GLN A 9 -2.50 5.99 -6.05
C GLN A 9 -3.48 6.39 -4.93
N ALA A 10 -2.94 6.82 -3.79
CA ALA A 10 -3.74 7.39 -2.73
C ALA A 10 -4.61 8.55 -3.28
N GLN A 11 -5.90 8.53 -2.92
CA GLN A 11 -6.90 9.50 -3.36
C GLN A 11 -7.27 9.46 -4.86
N GLY A 12 -6.89 8.40 -5.57
CA GLY A 12 -7.34 8.14 -6.94
C GLY A 12 -6.49 8.83 -8.00
N SER A 13 -6.88 8.66 -9.26
CA SER A 13 -6.16 9.18 -10.43
C SER A 13 -5.92 10.70 -10.34
N ASN A 14 -6.92 11.45 -9.90
CA ASN A 14 -6.88 12.91 -9.75
C ASN A 14 -6.48 13.39 -8.35
N ARG A 15 -6.18 12.48 -7.42
CA ARG A 15 -5.81 12.78 -6.03
C ARG A 15 -6.86 13.61 -5.27
N ASP A 16 -8.14 13.43 -5.59
CA ASP A 16 -9.25 14.19 -5.02
C ASP A 16 -10.29 13.34 -4.27
N ASN A 17 -10.01 12.03 -4.09
CA ASN A 17 -10.89 11.04 -3.48
C ASN A 17 -12.27 10.93 -4.15
N LYS A 18 -12.35 11.19 -5.46
CA LYS A 18 -13.60 11.02 -6.21
C LYS A 18 -13.46 9.90 -7.22
N SER A 19 -14.50 9.09 -7.29
CA SER A 19 -14.66 8.13 -8.37
C SER A 19 -15.51 8.75 -9.49
N ALA A 20 -15.09 8.53 -10.73
CA ALA A 20 -15.84 8.80 -11.94
C ALA A 20 -16.69 7.60 -12.39
N GLU A 21 -16.69 6.49 -11.65
CA GLU A 21 -17.53 5.32 -11.96
C GLU A 21 -19.03 5.67 -11.98
N THR A 22 -19.72 5.14 -12.98
CA THR A 22 -21.17 5.34 -13.17
C THR A 22 -21.89 3.99 -13.24
N GLU A 23 -23.23 4.03 -13.23
CA GLU A 23 -24.07 2.82 -13.18
C GLU A 23 -23.87 1.98 -11.90
N LEU A 24 -23.47 2.65 -10.81
CA LEU A 24 -23.42 2.06 -9.48
C LEU A 24 -24.85 1.81 -8.94
N LEU A 25 -24.97 0.87 -8.00
CA LEU A 25 -26.25 0.63 -7.33
C LEU A 25 -26.64 1.83 -6.47
N ASP A 26 -27.74 2.50 -6.82
CA ASP A 26 -28.34 3.57 -5.99
C ASP A 26 -28.81 3.06 -4.62
N LYS A 27 -29.15 1.76 -4.54
CA LYS A 27 -29.57 1.09 -3.32
C LYS A 27 -29.05 -0.34 -3.29
N TRP A 28 -28.46 -0.73 -2.16
CA TRP A 28 -28.06 -2.11 -1.92
C TRP A 28 -29.28 -3.03 -1.79
N PRO A 29 -29.18 -4.30 -2.22
CA PRO A 29 -30.21 -5.30 -1.91
C PRO A 29 -30.29 -5.55 -0.41
N GLU A 30 -31.37 -6.18 0.06
CA GLU A 30 -31.64 -6.38 1.49
C GLU A 30 -30.50 -7.09 2.25
N GLY A 31 -29.78 -8.00 1.58
CA GLY A 31 -28.60 -8.70 2.13
C GLY A 31 -27.26 -7.98 1.94
N GLY A 32 -27.24 -6.78 1.35
CA GLY A 32 -26.01 -6.09 0.96
C GLY A 32 -25.40 -6.61 -0.35
N PRO A 33 -24.37 -5.92 -0.88
CA PRO A 33 -23.68 -6.35 -2.09
C PRO A 33 -23.04 -7.72 -1.89
N GLU A 34 -22.98 -8.50 -2.97
CA GLU A 34 -22.31 -9.80 -2.96
C GLU A 34 -20.82 -9.63 -2.66
N LEU A 35 -20.31 -10.39 -1.68
CA LEU A 35 -18.89 -10.46 -1.40
C LEU A 35 -18.21 -11.34 -2.47
N LEU A 36 -17.52 -10.70 -3.42
CA LEU A 36 -16.83 -11.42 -4.49
C LEU A 36 -15.64 -12.25 -4.00
N TRP A 37 -14.78 -11.66 -3.16
CA TRP A 37 -13.63 -12.35 -2.57
C TRP A 37 -13.07 -11.60 -1.35
N THR A 38 -12.25 -12.29 -0.57
CA THR A 38 -11.43 -11.67 0.49
C THR A 38 -10.00 -12.16 0.40
N PHE A 39 -9.04 -11.27 0.64
CA PHE A 39 -7.63 -11.62 0.77
C PHE A 39 -7.18 -11.42 2.21
N ARG A 40 -6.98 -12.51 2.95
CA ARG A 40 -6.64 -12.47 4.40
C ARG A 40 -5.16 -12.67 4.69
N ASN A 41 -4.34 -12.80 3.65
CA ASN A 41 -2.92 -13.15 3.75
C ASN A 41 -2.00 -11.92 3.54
N SER A 42 -2.49 -10.71 3.82
CA SER A 42 -1.68 -9.48 3.77
C SER A 42 -0.86 -9.26 5.04
N GLY A 43 -1.21 -9.94 6.15
CA GLY A 43 -0.56 -9.73 7.45
C GLY A 43 -0.99 -8.43 8.11
N VAL A 44 -0.09 -7.85 8.91
CA VAL A 44 -0.34 -6.59 9.64
C VAL A 44 -0.06 -5.37 8.77
N GLY A 45 -0.75 -4.26 9.02
CA GLY A 45 -0.55 -3.00 8.33
C GLY A 45 -1.86 -2.25 8.09
N TYR A 46 -1.72 -1.05 7.53
CA TYR A 46 -2.81 -0.11 7.26
C TYR A 46 -2.78 0.43 5.83
N SER A 47 -2.05 -0.23 4.93
CA SER A 47 -1.97 0.14 3.52
C SER A 47 -3.35 0.23 2.88
N GLY A 48 -3.61 1.33 2.18
CA GLY A 48 -4.67 1.34 1.19
C GLY A 48 -4.29 0.52 -0.05
N PRO A 49 -5.26 0.16 -0.90
CA PRO A 49 -5.01 -0.45 -2.19
C PRO A 49 -4.75 0.60 -3.28
N ALA A 50 -3.92 0.25 -4.25
CA ALA A 50 -3.92 0.84 -5.58
C ALA A 50 -4.45 -0.19 -6.58
N VAL A 51 -5.28 0.22 -7.52
CA VAL A 51 -5.91 -0.67 -8.51
C VAL A 51 -5.58 -0.17 -9.90
N VAL A 52 -4.93 -1.01 -10.71
CA VAL A 52 -4.63 -0.70 -12.12
C VAL A 52 -4.93 -1.93 -12.97
N GLY A 53 -5.79 -1.77 -13.96
CA GLY A 53 -6.30 -2.86 -14.79
C GLY A 53 -6.92 -3.96 -13.94
N ASP A 54 -6.38 -5.17 -14.04
CA ASP A 54 -6.88 -6.34 -13.33
C ASP A 54 -6.07 -6.68 -12.06
N CYS A 55 -5.31 -5.71 -11.54
CA CYS A 55 -4.43 -5.90 -10.39
C CYS A 55 -4.70 -4.92 -9.25
N VAL A 56 -4.72 -5.46 -8.03
CA VAL A 56 -4.73 -4.72 -6.76
C VAL A 56 -3.34 -4.82 -6.14
N TYR A 57 -2.72 -3.68 -5.90
CA TYR A 57 -1.44 -3.55 -5.20
C TYR A 57 -1.67 -3.06 -3.78
N ILE A 58 -1.06 -3.74 -2.80
CA ILE A 58 -1.16 -3.37 -1.38
C ILE A 58 0.12 -3.74 -0.64
N MET A 59 0.48 -2.96 0.37
CA MET A 59 1.58 -3.29 1.28
C MET A 59 1.09 -4.18 2.43
N GLY A 60 1.90 -5.16 2.82
CA GLY A 60 1.59 -6.08 3.92
C GLY A 60 2.82 -6.44 4.76
N GLY A 61 2.65 -6.45 6.08
CA GLY A 61 3.63 -6.96 7.02
C GLY A 61 3.36 -8.43 7.34
N ARG A 62 4.02 -9.37 6.65
CA ARG A 62 3.82 -10.81 6.87
C ARG A 62 5.14 -11.58 6.82
N ASN A 63 5.19 -12.72 7.50
CA ASN A 63 6.38 -13.58 7.57
C ASN A 63 7.64 -12.85 8.09
N GLY A 64 7.48 -11.82 8.93
CA GLY A 64 8.59 -11.00 9.42
C GLY A 64 9.14 -9.98 8.42
N LEU A 65 8.51 -9.85 7.24
CA LEU A 65 8.92 -8.95 6.16
C LEU A 65 7.84 -7.90 5.91
N THR A 66 8.23 -6.77 5.33
CA THR A 66 7.30 -5.86 4.67
C THR A 66 7.33 -6.15 3.17
N GLU A 67 6.18 -6.48 2.59
CA GLU A 67 6.05 -6.89 1.20
C GLU A 67 5.06 -6.03 0.44
N LEU A 68 5.35 -5.79 -0.84
CA LEU A 68 4.40 -5.35 -1.86
C LEU A 68 3.69 -6.59 -2.42
N LEU A 69 2.37 -6.59 -2.41
CA LEU A 69 1.54 -7.70 -2.86
C LEU A 69 0.76 -7.27 -4.11
N ALA A 70 0.80 -8.09 -5.16
CA ALA A 70 -0.04 -7.94 -6.34
C ALA A 70 -1.09 -9.04 -6.38
N ILE A 71 -2.36 -8.65 -6.40
CA ILE A 71 -3.51 -9.53 -6.28
C ILE A 71 -4.38 -9.37 -7.54
N ASN A 72 -4.86 -10.47 -8.10
CA ASN A 72 -5.81 -10.41 -9.20
C ASN A 72 -7.15 -9.84 -8.70
N ALA A 73 -7.58 -8.70 -9.28
CA ALA A 73 -8.73 -7.94 -8.83
C ALA A 73 -10.07 -8.68 -8.97
N THR A 74 -10.16 -9.66 -9.88
CA THR A 74 -11.39 -10.42 -10.13
C THR A 74 -11.51 -11.64 -9.22
N SER A 75 -10.40 -12.33 -8.95
CA SER A 75 -10.39 -13.62 -8.23
C SER A 75 -9.87 -13.55 -6.81
N GLY A 76 -9.24 -12.43 -6.41
CA GLY A 76 -8.60 -12.28 -5.11
C GLY A 76 -7.35 -13.15 -4.91
N LYS A 77 -6.83 -13.78 -5.97
CA LYS A 77 -5.62 -14.63 -5.90
C LYS A 77 -4.36 -13.78 -5.95
N LEU A 78 -3.39 -14.11 -5.09
CA LEU A 78 -2.05 -13.53 -5.16
C LEU A 78 -1.40 -13.88 -6.50
N ARG A 79 -0.89 -12.89 -7.22
CA ARG A 79 -0.06 -13.06 -8.41
C ARG A 79 1.40 -13.22 -8.02
N TRP A 80 1.88 -12.26 -7.24
CA TRP A 80 3.25 -12.23 -6.73
C TRP A 80 3.32 -11.41 -5.44
N SER A 81 4.39 -11.62 -4.68
CA SER A 81 4.79 -10.76 -3.56
C SER A 81 6.27 -10.43 -3.69
N LYS A 82 6.65 -9.20 -3.36
CA LYS A 82 8.04 -8.73 -3.41
C LYS A 82 8.41 -8.08 -2.08
N THR A 83 9.55 -8.46 -1.53
CA THR A 83 10.06 -7.87 -0.30
C THR A 83 10.48 -6.42 -0.55
N VAL A 84 10.00 -5.51 0.29
CA VAL A 84 10.36 -4.08 0.29
C VAL A 84 11.26 -3.78 1.49
N SER A 85 10.98 -4.37 2.65
CA SER A 85 11.90 -4.35 3.80
C SER A 85 12.01 -5.73 4.44
N HIS A 86 13.21 -6.03 4.93
CA HIS A 86 13.52 -7.27 5.66
C HIS A 86 13.05 -7.28 7.12
N LYS A 87 12.20 -6.32 7.51
CA LYS A 87 11.52 -6.28 8.80
C LYS A 87 10.12 -5.73 8.66
N ILE A 88 9.27 -6.08 9.63
CA ILE A 88 8.02 -5.37 9.89
C ILE A 88 8.37 -4.16 10.75
N PHE A 89 7.89 -2.98 10.37
CA PHE A 89 8.06 -1.79 11.20
C PHE A 89 7.22 -1.93 12.48
N ASP A 90 7.90 -2.14 13.60
CA ASP A 90 7.33 -2.29 14.93
C ASP A 90 8.40 -2.00 16.00
N PHE A 91 7.98 -1.73 17.23
CA PHE A 91 8.86 -1.48 18.37
C PHE A 91 8.14 -1.73 19.71
N GLU A 92 8.91 -1.91 20.77
CA GLU A 92 8.35 -2.11 22.11
C GLU A 92 7.52 -0.90 22.55
N GLY A 93 6.29 -1.14 23.00
CA GLY A 93 5.36 -0.08 23.39
C GLY A 93 4.60 0.58 22.22
N ASN A 94 4.76 0.09 20.98
CA ASN A 94 4.02 0.60 19.84
C ASN A 94 2.49 0.42 20.02
N SER A 95 1.80 1.55 20.20
CA SER A 95 0.34 1.60 20.34
C SER A 95 -0.39 2.02 19.05
N TRP A 96 0.35 2.34 17.98
CA TRP A 96 -0.20 2.77 16.68
C TRP A 96 -0.29 1.64 15.65
N GLY A 97 0.06 0.42 16.06
CA GLY A 97 0.02 -0.80 15.24
C GLY A 97 1.29 -1.04 14.42
N ALA A 98 1.52 -2.30 14.06
CA ALA A 98 2.70 -2.73 13.31
C ALA A 98 2.47 -2.70 11.79
N GLY A 99 3.56 -2.64 11.04
CA GLY A 99 3.57 -2.86 9.59
C GLY A 99 3.45 -1.61 8.72
N PRO A 100 3.37 -1.80 7.40
CA PRO A 100 3.35 -0.71 6.43
C PRO A 100 2.01 0.03 6.41
N ARG A 101 2.05 1.30 5.99
CA ARG A 101 0.89 2.20 5.97
C ARG A 101 0.66 2.87 4.62
N ALA A 102 1.71 3.09 3.85
CA ALA A 102 1.61 3.75 2.56
C ALA A 102 0.80 2.90 1.56
N THR A 103 -0.16 3.51 0.89
CA THR A 103 -0.75 2.96 -0.35
C THR A 103 0.33 3.00 -1.45
N PRO A 104 0.57 1.90 -2.19
CA PRO A 104 1.44 1.92 -3.35
C PRO A 104 0.99 2.94 -4.40
N THR A 105 1.91 3.36 -5.26
CA THR A 105 1.59 4.20 -6.42
C THR A 105 1.98 3.46 -7.68
N VAL A 106 1.09 3.43 -8.67
CA VAL A 106 1.33 2.78 -9.96
C VAL A 106 1.29 3.83 -11.06
N THR A 107 2.39 4.01 -11.78
CA THR A 107 2.45 4.90 -12.94
C THR A 107 3.53 4.44 -13.90
N ASP A 108 3.34 4.71 -15.20
CA ASP A 108 4.35 4.47 -16.24
C ASP A 108 4.96 3.06 -16.24
N GLY A 109 4.14 2.05 -15.94
CA GLY A 109 4.55 0.64 -15.88
C GLY A 109 5.35 0.25 -14.63
N MET A 110 5.44 1.14 -13.63
CA MET A 110 6.13 0.92 -12.37
C MET A 110 5.17 0.96 -11.17
N VAL A 111 5.52 0.23 -10.12
CA VAL A 111 4.85 0.20 -8.82
C VAL A 111 5.85 0.63 -7.75
N TYR A 112 5.52 1.71 -7.06
CA TYR A 112 6.33 2.33 -6.01
C TYR A 112 5.77 1.94 -4.65
N ALA A 113 6.63 1.41 -3.79
CA ALA A 113 6.27 0.85 -2.51
C ALA A 113 7.17 1.41 -1.39
N LEU A 114 6.55 1.87 -0.30
CA LEU A 114 7.26 2.46 0.83
C LEU A 114 6.94 1.70 2.13
N ALA A 115 7.98 1.15 2.75
CA ALA A 115 7.89 0.52 4.06
C ALA A 115 7.98 1.55 5.20
N GLY A 116 7.52 1.17 6.39
CA GLY A 116 7.45 2.08 7.55
C GLY A 116 8.83 2.54 8.06
N ASP A 117 9.88 1.78 7.78
CA ASP A 117 11.28 2.11 8.09
C ASP A 117 11.96 3.00 7.03
N GLY A 118 11.24 3.37 5.97
CA GLY A 118 11.75 4.25 4.93
C GLY A 118 12.41 3.51 3.75
N GLU A 119 12.31 2.18 3.65
CA GLU A 119 12.67 1.48 2.42
C GLU A 119 11.67 1.84 1.31
N LEU A 120 12.14 2.56 0.28
CA LEU A 120 11.39 2.89 -0.92
C LEU A 120 11.93 2.04 -2.08
N ALA A 121 11.07 1.23 -2.68
CA ALA A 121 11.43 0.39 -3.81
C ALA A 121 10.48 0.58 -4.98
N ALA A 122 11.00 0.42 -6.18
CA ALA A 122 10.22 0.36 -7.41
C ALA A 122 10.36 -1.02 -8.06
N PHE A 123 9.24 -1.51 -8.55
CA PHE A 123 9.12 -2.73 -9.33
C PHE A 123 8.36 -2.42 -10.62
N ASP A 124 8.50 -3.25 -11.65
CA ASP A 124 7.55 -3.22 -12.76
C ASP A 124 6.22 -3.91 -12.37
N THR A 125 5.23 -3.87 -13.26
CA THR A 125 3.92 -4.49 -13.00
C THR A 125 3.95 -6.02 -12.91
N GLU A 126 5.00 -6.66 -13.42
CA GLU A 126 5.26 -8.10 -13.29
C GLU A 126 6.02 -8.44 -11.98
N GLY A 127 6.41 -7.41 -11.23
CA GLY A 127 7.10 -7.51 -9.96
C GLY A 127 8.61 -7.63 -10.11
N GLU A 128 9.19 -7.41 -11.28
CA GLU A 128 10.64 -7.36 -11.43
C GLU A 128 11.19 -6.11 -10.76
N PHE A 129 12.28 -6.28 -10.02
CA PHE A 129 12.91 -5.20 -9.27
C PHE A 129 13.54 -4.18 -10.22
N CYS A 130 13.27 -2.89 -10.00
CA CYS A 130 13.88 -1.82 -10.76
C CYS A 130 14.99 -1.12 -9.96
N TRP A 131 14.64 -0.58 -8.79
CA TRP A 131 15.59 0.14 -7.93
C TRP A 131 15.06 0.24 -6.49
N HIS A 132 15.95 0.62 -5.57
CA HIS A 132 15.61 0.93 -4.19
C HIS A 132 16.41 2.14 -3.69
N VAL A 133 15.87 2.79 -2.66
CA VAL A 133 16.53 3.85 -1.88
C VAL A 133 15.97 3.83 -0.46
N ASN A 134 16.79 4.09 0.53
CA ASN A 134 16.32 4.30 1.89
C ASN A 134 16.18 5.80 2.18
N MET A 135 14.98 6.21 2.57
CA MET A 135 14.64 7.61 2.82
C MET A 135 15.53 8.27 3.87
N VAL A 136 16.07 7.50 4.84
CA VAL A 136 16.93 8.00 5.91
C VAL A 136 18.39 7.96 5.51
N SER A 137 18.94 6.79 5.18
CA SER A 137 20.39 6.65 4.95
C SER A 137 20.87 7.30 3.66
N ASP A 138 20.03 7.31 2.61
CA ASP A 138 20.46 7.73 1.28
C ASP A 138 20.01 9.16 0.97
N LEU A 139 18.87 9.57 1.52
CA LEU A 139 18.23 10.87 1.23
C LEU A 139 18.23 11.84 2.42
N GLY A 140 18.71 11.42 3.60
CA GLY A 140 18.82 12.28 4.78
C GLY A 140 17.48 12.63 5.43
N GLY A 141 16.41 11.87 5.13
CA GLY A 141 15.12 11.99 5.80
C GLY A 141 15.14 11.44 7.24
N SER A 142 14.00 11.48 7.91
CA SER A 142 13.83 10.95 9.25
C SER A 142 12.53 10.17 9.38
N VAL A 143 12.56 9.11 10.18
CA VAL A 143 11.32 8.47 10.62
C VAL A 143 10.65 9.43 11.61
N SER A 144 9.36 9.70 11.42
CA SER A 144 8.58 10.54 12.34
C SER A 144 8.81 10.11 13.79
N ILE A 145 9.32 11.01 14.61
CA ILE A 145 9.39 10.84 16.06
C ILE A 145 8.17 11.56 16.62
N VAL A 146 7.31 10.83 17.32
CA VAL A 146 6.23 11.45 18.09
C VAL A 146 6.69 11.44 19.53
N ASP A 147 6.56 12.59 20.19
CA ASP A 147 6.95 12.74 21.60
C ASP A 147 5.97 11.93 22.46
N ALA A 148 6.28 10.64 22.64
CA ALA A 148 5.46 9.65 23.35
C ALA A 148 6.12 9.17 24.65
N GLY A 149 7.16 9.87 25.10
CA GLY A 149 7.94 9.54 26.29
C GLY A 149 9.22 8.77 25.99
N GLU A 150 10.09 8.72 27.00
CA GLU A 150 11.40 8.09 26.98
C GLU A 150 11.31 6.54 26.93
N PRO A 151 12.23 5.87 26.21
CA PRO A 151 13.21 6.43 25.26
C PRO A 151 12.52 6.85 23.96
N GLU A 152 13.14 7.76 23.19
CA GLU A 152 12.65 8.27 21.89
C GLU A 152 11.78 7.25 21.14
N THR A 153 10.47 7.45 21.21
CA THR A 153 9.51 6.54 20.62
C THR A 153 9.37 6.91 19.15
N TYR A 154 9.80 6.01 18.26
CA TYR A 154 9.45 6.13 16.85
C TYR A 154 7.92 6.25 16.75
N GLY A 155 7.44 7.16 15.92
CA GLY A 155 6.01 7.26 15.64
C GLY A 155 5.54 6.13 14.74
N TRP A 156 4.52 6.41 13.93
CA TRP A 156 3.91 5.44 13.01
C TRP A 156 4.76 5.10 11.77
N GLY A 157 6.06 5.42 11.74
CA GLY A 157 6.90 5.19 10.58
C GLY A 157 6.57 6.11 9.39
N TYR A 158 7.16 5.82 8.23
CA TYR A 158 6.73 6.40 6.97
C TYR A 158 5.31 5.91 6.62
N CYS A 159 4.41 6.87 6.40
CA CYS A 159 3.00 6.59 6.11
C CYS A 159 2.45 7.33 4.89
N TRP A 160 3.24 8.25 4.31
CA TRP A 160 2.86 8.97 3.11
C TRP A 160 3.04 8.07 1.89
N SER A 161 2.00 7.95 1.07
CA SER A 161 2.11 7.25 -0.21
C SER A 161 3.10 7.93 -1.14
N PRO A 162 3.94 7.18 -1.88
CA PRO A 162 4.83 7.75 -2.87
C PRO A 162 4.07 8.64 -3.84
N LEU A 163 4.53 9.88 -4.03
CA LEU A 163 4.00 10.79 -5.03
C LEU A 163 4.95 10.82 -6.21
N VAL A 164 4.45 10.50 -7.40
CA VAL A 164 5.21 10.59 -8.64
C VAL A 164 4.59 11.70 -9.48
N ASP A 165 5.35 12.76 -9.72
CA ASP A 165 4.96 13.88 -10.57
C ASP A 165 5.77 13.79 -11.87
N ASN A 166 5.06 13.84 -13.00
CA ASN A 166 5.60 13.80 -14.36
C ASN A 166 5.64 15.19 -14.99
#